data_AF-G0NQP4-F1
#
_entry.id   AF-G0NQP4-F1
#
_cell.length_a   1.000
_cell.length_b   1.000
_cell.length_c   1.000
_cell.angle_alpha   90.00
_cell.angle_beta   90.00
_cell.angle_gamma   90.00
#
_symmetry.space_group_name_H-M   'P 1'
#
loop_
_entity.id
_entity.type
_entity.pdbx_description
1 polymer ?
#
loop_
_entity_poly.entity_id
_entity_poly.type
_entity_poly.pdbx_seq_one_letter_code
_entity_poly.pdbx_strand_id
1 'polypeptide(L)'
;MSGGNPKQNCPPEIKPTTFSLFHPLNQPRPIQLLAPPPPPPPQTTQFNYGAHQAASPSFYSPQQYRQRQYGNNHSVGGRYGNGPLPYPRPDNQRFNRQLISDQQTAQSHLKTGDLLKEKDRLLQQKDVKIEELMAKVANLEGVSQENDRLRKELQEFGEIEAKMQELALQEFNLEISKLEEAENENLKDQLEEREKSRKAAEEMVNMWEVCYYRDINNVLRQSEDKLEAQRASDQTFWMGQLNYMKNQYDAEMEKLQNKLKEAKNQAELASHWEKKYKELKGAWYVGFMVLLTILLELNLKLKG
;
A
#
# COMPACT_ATOMS: atom_id res chain seq x y z
N MET A 1 -77.20 -19.81 -39.24
CA MET A 1 -75.93 -20.42 -39.67
C MET A 1 -74.86 -19.36 -39.57
N SER A 2 -74.01 -19.43 -38.53
CA SER A 2 -72.92 -18.49 -38.32
C SER A 2 -71.67 -19.31 -38.04
N GLY A 3 -70.75 -19.31 -39.01
CA GLY A 3 -69.45 -19.96 -38.90
C GLY A 3 -68.53 -19.10 -38.05
N GLY A 4 -68.27 -19.54 -36.82
CA GLY A 4 -67.24 -18.98 -35.95
C GLY A 4 -66.01 -19.88 -35.98
N ASN A 5 -64.96 -19.42 -36.67
CA ASN A 5 -63.60 -19.98 -36.55
C ASN A 5 -63.04 -19.68 -35.14
N PRO A 6 -62.59 -20.68 -34.36
CA PRO A 6 -61.79 -20.41 -33.18
C PRO A 6 -60.36 -20.08 -33.64
N LYS A 7 -59.98 -18.80 -33.49
CA LYS A 7 -58.60 -18.33 -33.61
C LYS A 7 -57.71 -19.14 -32.68
N GLN A 8 -56.69 -19.78 -33.25
CA GLN A 8 -55.52 -20.27 -32.52
C GLN A 8 -54.87 -19.09 -31.79
N ASN A 9 -55.03 -19.02 -30.47
CA ASN A 9 -54.18 -18.20 -29.62
C ASN A 9 -52.86 -18.96 -29.42
N CYS A 10 -51.88 -18.69 -30.27
CA CYS A 10 -50.50 -18.99 -29.94
C CYS A 10 -50.11 -18.17 -28.70
N PRO A 11 -49.46 -18.76 -27.69
CA PRO A 11 -48.89 -17.99 -26.59
C PRO A 11 -47.81 -17.04 -27.14
N PRO A 12 -47.67 -15.82 -26.59
CA PRO A 12 -46.64 -14.90 -27.01
C PRO A 12 -45.26 -15.51 -26.75
N GLU A 13 -44.45 -15.54 -27.80
CA GLU A 13 -43.05 -15.95 -27.77
C GLU A 13 -42.28 -15.00 -26.83
N ILE A 14 -42.02 -15.46 -25.61
CA ILE A 14 -41.18 -14.74 -24.64
C ILE A 14 -39.75 -14.84 -25.17
N LYS A 15 -39.32 -13.84 -25.92
CA LYS A 15 -37.91 -13.64 -26.24
C LYS A 15 -37.14 -13.53 -24.92
N PRO A 16 -36.04 -14.27 -24.73
CA PRO A 16 -35.20 -14.07 -23.56
C PRO A 16 -34.65 -12.65 -23.61
N THR A 17 -35.08 -11.82 -22.67
CA THR A 17 -34.47 -10.52 -22.42
C THR A 17 -33.00 -10.78 -22.15
N THR A 18 -32.16 -10.37 -23.10
CA THR A 18 -30.72 -10.40 -22.96
C THR A 18 -30.38 -9.44 -21.84
N PHE A 19 -30.25 -9.95 -20.62
CA PHE A 19 -29.62 -9.21 -19.55
C PHE A 19 -28.18 -8.98 -19.99
N SER A 20 -27.89 -7.74 -20.39
CA SER A 20 -26.54 -7.25 -20.57
C SER A 20 -25.89 -7.23 -19.18
N LEU A 21 -25.46 -8.40 -18.69
CA LEU A 21 -24.40 -8.48 -17.69
C LEU A 21 -23.20 -7.72 -18.27
N PHE A 22 -22.57 -6.89 -17.44
CA PHE A 22 -21.48 -5.96 -17.79
C PHE A 22 -21.92 -4.60 -18.34
N HIS A 23 -22.42 -3.75 -17.44
CA HIS A 23 -22.02 -2.36 -17.46
C HIS A 23 -20.79 -2.21 -16.55
N PRO A 24 -19.62 -1.78 -17.06
CA PRO A 24 -18.51 -1.41 -16.21
C PRO A 24 -18.84 -0.05 -15.58
N LEU A 25 -19.53 -0.09 -14.43
CA LEU A 25 -19.69 1.07 -13.57
C LEU A 25 -18.33 1.36 -12.93
N ASN A 26 -17.70 2.43 -13.41
CA ASN A 26 -16.66 3.22 -12.77
C ASN A 26 -15.48 2.42 -12.20
N GLN A 27 -14.51 2.10 -13.05
CA GLN A 27 -13.13 2.00 -12.58
C GLN A 27 -12.75 3.34 -11.92
N PRO A 28 -12.35 3.36 -10.64
CA PRO A 28 -11.67 4.52 -10.11
C PRO A 28 -10.40 4.70 -10.95
N ARG A 29 -10.25 5.85 -11.60
CA ARG A 29 -8.98 6.19 -12.25
C ARG A 29 -7.87 6.00 -11.21
N PRO A 30 -6.77 5.29 -11.51
CA PRO A 30 -5.62 5.31 -10.62
C PRO A 30 -5.18 6.76 -10.51
N ILE A 31 -5.30 7.32 -9.30
CA ILE A 31 -4.70 8.61 -8.97
C ILE A 31 -3.20 8.36 -9.12
N GLN A 32 -2.63 8.82 -10.23
CA GLN A 32 -1.18 8.92 -10.35
C GLN A 32 -0.75 9.99 -9.35
N LEU A 33 -0.34 9.56 -8.15
CA LEU A 33 0.44 10.40 -7.27
C LEU A 33 1.64 10.87 -8.10
N LEU A 34 1.74 12.19 -8.32
CA LEU A 34 2.94 12.76 -8.90
C LEU A 34 4.10 12.31 -8.02
N ALA A 35 5.11 11.70 -8.63
CA ALA A 35 6.33 11.34 -7.92
C ALA A 35 6.86 12.58 -7.20
N PRO A 36 7.25 12.48 -5.92
CA PRO A 36 7.86 13.59 -5.22
C PRO A 36 9.07 14.09 -6.03
N PRO A 37 9.32 15.41 -6.04
CA PRO A 37 10.48 15.95 -6.76
C PRO A 37 11.74 15.22 -6.28
N PRO A 38 12.67 14.89 -7.20
CA PRO A 38 13.90 14.24 -6.82
C PRO A 38 14.63 15.09 -5.77
N PRO A 39 15.28 14.45 -4.78
CA PRO A 39 16.03 15.19 -3.77
C PRO A 39 17.06 16.11 -4.46
N PRO A 40 17.31 17.31 -3.91
CA PRO A 40 18.33 18.18 -4.44
C PRO A 40 19.66 17.41 -4.56
N PRO A 41 20.42 17.61 -5.64
CA PRO A 41 21.71 16.95 -5.80
C PRO A 41 22.55 17.23 -4.54
N PRO A 42 23.30 16.23 -4.03
CA PRO A 42 24.13 16.42 -2.85
C PRO A 42 25.00 17.63 -3.10
N GLN A 43 24.73 18.71 -2.35
CA GLN A 43 25.64 19.84 -2.33
C GLN A 43 26.95 19.25 -1.86
N THR A 44 27.94 19.30 -2.74
CA THR A 44 29.32 19.04 -2.38
C THR A 44 29.68 20.18 -1.43
N THR A 45 29.39 19.99 -0.15
CA THR A 45 30.05 20.72 0.91
C THR A 45 31.51 20.35 0.74
N GLN A 46 32.22 21.14 -0.06
CA GLN A 46 33.66 21.20 0.01
C GLN A 46 33.96 21.69 1.42
N PHE A 47 34.07 20.72 2.33
CA PHE A 47 34.86 20.88 3.53
C PHE A 47 36.25 21.26 3.05
N ASN A 48 36.51 22.56 3.04
CA ASN A 48 37.82 23.13 2.83
C ASN A 48 38.65 22.83 4.08
N TYR A 49 39.07 21.57 4.26
CA TYR A 49 40.21 21.22 5.09
C TYR A 49 41.47 21.57 4.29
N GLY A 50 41.75 22.88 4.21
CA GLY A 50 42.84 23.43 3.43
C GLY A 50 43.55 24.53 4.18
N ALA A 51 44.71 24.18 4.74
CA ALA A 51 45.84 25.05 5.04
C ALA A 51 45.81 25.90 6.33
N HIS A 52 45.95 25.22 7.48
CA HIS A 52 46.85 25.72 8.52
C HIS A 52 48.31 25.49 8.06
N GLN A 53 48.82 26.33 7.16
CA GLN A 53 50.26 26.58 7.07
C GLN A 53 50.61 27.63 8.11
N ALA A 54 51.03 27.20 9.30
CA ALA A 54 51.82 28.03 10.18
C ALA A 54 53.25 28.11 9.62
N ALA A 55 53.47 29.02 8.67
CA ALA A 55 54.80 29.50 8.32
C ALA A 55 55.11 30.72 9.18
N SER A 56 56.22 30.63 9.88
CA SER A 56 56.80 31.57 10.84
C SER A 56 56.85 33.02 10.34
N PRO A 57 56.63 34.02 11.22
CA PRO A 57 57.32 35.31 11.11
C PRO A 57 58.63 35.22 11.89
N SER A 58 59.71 35.20 11.13
CA SER A 58 61.08 35.42 11.59
C SER A 58 61.18 36.70 12.44
N PHE A 59 61.54 36.55 13.72
CA PHE A 59 61.91 37.67 14.59
C PHE A 59 63.33 38.11 14.23
N TYR A 60 63.45 39.18 13.44
CA TYR A 60 64.67 40.00 13.39
C TYR A 60 64.71 40.89 14.64
N SER A 61 65.73 40.74 15.47
CA SER A 61 66.09 41.72 16.50
C SER A 61 67.19 42.66 15.96
N PRO A 62 67.06 44.00 16.14
CA PRO A 62 68.10 44.94 15.75
C PRO A 62 69.13 45.12 16.87
N GLN A 63 70.36 45.38 16.42
CA GLN A 63 71.59 45.63 17.17
C GLN A 63 71.43 46.53 18.40
N GLN A 64 72.11 46.16 19.49
CA GLN A 64 72.56 47.09 20.52
C GLN A 64 74.10 47.09 20.60
N TYR A 65 74.63 48.31 20.57
CA TYR A 65 76.04 48.70 20.53
C TYR A 65 76.55 49.01 21.95
N ARG A 66 77.89 48.95 22.12
CA ARG A 66 78.77 49.43 23.23
C ARG A 66 79.07 48.35 24.31
N GLN A 67 80.29 48.17 24.83
CA GLN A 67 81.54 48.95 24.76
C GLN A 67 82.73 48.14 25.34
N ARG A 68 83.91 48.29 24.70
CA ARG A 68 85.31 48.21 25.23
C ARG A 68 85.74 46.87 25.88
N GLN A 69 86.92 46.32 25.59
CA GLN A 69 88.23 46.94 25.85
C GLN A 69 89.27 46.53 24.81
N TYR A 70 89.95 47.52 24.23
CA TYR A 70 91.20 47.34 23.50
C TYR A 70 92.33 47.26 24.53
N GLY A 71 93.01 46.11 24.59
CA GLY A 71 94.32 45.99 25.20
C GLY A 71 95.39 46.17 24.12
N ASN A 72 96.26 47.18 24.30
CA ASN A 72 97.67 47.24 23.91
C ASN A 72 98.12 48.69 23.75
N ASN A 73 99.00 49.18 24.65
CA ASN A 73 100.41 49.36 24.32
C ASN A 73 101.20 50.18 25.38
N HIS A 74 102.29 49.55 25.82
CA HIS A 74 103.66 50.06 25.99
C HIS A 74 103.93 51.32 26.82
N SER A 75 104.31 51.09 28.07
CA SER A 75 105.08 52.01 28.90
C SER A 75 106.58 51.87 28.58
N VAL A 76 107.18 52.94 28.07
CA VAL A 76 108.63 53.07 27.85
C VAL A 76 109.17 54.16 28.78
N GLY A 77 109.91 53.72 29.80
CA GLY A 77 111.27 54.16 30.13
C GLY A 77 111.60 55.63 30.49
N GLY A 78 112.36 55.76 31.60
CA GLY A 78 113.40 56.80 31.82
C GLY A 78 113.05 57.84 32.90
N ARG A 79 113.44 57.72 34.17
CA ARG A 79 114.76 57.86 34.86
C ARG A 79 115.50 59.21 34.64
N TYR A 80 116.19 59.61 35.74
CA TYR A 80 117.02 60.79 36.04
C TYR A 80 116.24 61.99 36.65
N GLY A 81 116.59 62.60 37.78
CA GLY A 81 117.78 62.51 38.64
C GLY A 81 118.38 63.90 38.93
N ASN A 82 118.12 64.44 40.12
CA ASN A 82 118.91 65.40 40.94
C ASN A 82 119.50 66.73 40.40
N GLY A 83 119.01 67.84 40.99
CA GLY A 83 119.75 69.03 41.45
C GLY A 83 119.92 70.22 40.48
N PRO A 84 120.31 71.43 40.93
CA PRO A 84 119.93 72.23 42.11
C PRO A 84 119.15 73.52 41.70
N LEU A 85 118.59 74.26 42.67
CA LEU A 85 118.02 75.61 42.46
C LEU A 85 119.08 76.63 42.02
N PRO A 86 118.77 77.51 41.04
CA PRO A 86 119.20 78.89 41.10
C PRO A 86 118.02 79.87 40.88
N TYR A 87 117.98 80.93 41.69
CA TYR A 87 117.13 82.13 41.55
C TYR A 87 117.51 82.95 40.28
N PRO A 88 116.82 84.07 39.93
CA PRO A 88 115.39 84.29 39.64
C PRO A 88 115.12 85.03 38.28
N ARG A 89 113.86 85.01 37.81
CA ARG A 89 113.19 85.82 36.73
C ARG A 89 113.58 85.54 35.26
N PRO A 90 112.78 85.96 34.23
CA PRO A 90 111.41 86.51 34.20
C PRO A 90 110.50 85.80 33.14
N ASP A 91 109.22 85.48 33.43
CA ASP A 91 108.15 85.38 32.40
C ASP A 91 106.77 84.99 32.97
N ASN A 92 106.27 85.79 33.93
CA ASN A 92 104.93 85.58 34.50
C ASN A 92 103.80 85.90 33.49
N GLN A 93 104.12 86.46 32.32
CA GLN A 93 103.12 86.80 31.30
C GLN A 93 102.64 85.59 30.49
N ARG A 94 103.51 84.61 30.21
CA ARG A 94 103.10 83.40 29.46
C ARG A 94 102.26 82.47 30.31
N PHE A 95 102.62 82.29 31.58
CA PHE A 95 101.84 81.46 32.50
C PHE A 95 100.45 82.06 32.76
N ASN A 96 100.35 83.38 32.91
CA ASN A 96 99.04 84.05 33.03
C ASN A 96 98.23 84.00 31.73
N ARG A 97 98.84 84.12 30.55
CA ARG A 97 98.11 83.95 29.27
C ARG A 97 97.63 82.52 29.08
N GLN A 98 98.44 81.53 29.46
CA GLN A 98 98.06 80.12 29.40
C GLN A 98 96.95 79.82 30.40
N LEU A 99 97.02 80.32 31.63
CA LEU A 99 95.97 80.13 32.64
C LEU A 99 94.66 80.80 32.21
N ILE A 100 94.70 82.00 31.64
CA ILE A 100 93.50 82.69 31.10
C ILE A 100 92.94 81.95 29.89
N SER A 101 93.80 81.44 28.99
CA SER A 101 93.39 80.64 27.84
C SER A 101 92.77 79.31 28.27
N ASP A 102 93.35 78.63 29.25
CA ASP A 102 92.85 77.36 29.79
C ASP A 102 91.56 77.60 30.59
N GLN A 103 91.43 78.74 31.28
CA GLN A 103 90.20 79.15 31.97
C GLN A 103 89.08 79.54 30.97
N GLN A 104 89.41 80.20 29.86
CA GLN A 104 88.46 80.48 28.78
C GLN A 104 88.08 79.21 28.01
N THR A 105 89.02 78.29 27.82
CA THR A 105 88.76 76.99 27.19
C THR A 105 87.87 76.13 28.09
N ALA A 106 88.15 76.08 29.40
CA ALA A 106 87.31 75.44 30.40
C ALA A 106 85.91 76.09 30.52
N GLN A 107 85.81 77.42 30.39
CA GLN A 107 84.52 78.12 30.29
C GLN A 107 83.78 77.85 28.98
N SER A 108 84.50 77.68 27.86
CA SER A 108 83.90 77.27 26.58
C SER A 108 83.38 75.82 26.63
N HIS A 109 84.01 74.97 27.46
CA HIS A 109 83.55 73.62 27.78
C HIS A 109 82.42 73.60 28.84
N LEU A 110 82.14 74.72 29.52
CA LEU A 110 80.97 74.92 30.38
C LEU A 110 79.71 75.33 29.59
N LYS A 111 79.60 74.92 28.31
CA LYS A 111 78.31 74.78 27.59
C LYS A 111 77.41 73.68 28.17
N THR A 112 77.67 73.26 29.41
CA THR A 112 76.85 72.35 30.20
C THR A 112 75.44 72.90 30.38
N GLY A 113 75.25 74.22 30.49
CA GLY A 113 73.93 74.83 30.65
C GLY A 113 73.03 74.65 29.42
N ASP A 114 73.57 74.79 28.21
CA ASP A 114 72.80 74.61 26.96
C ASP A 114 72.51 73.13 26.69
N LEU A 115 73.46 72.24 26.97
CA LEU A 115 73.26 70.79 26.93
C LEU A 115 72.25 70.29 27.97
N LEU A 116 72.20 70.91 29.16
CA LEU A 116 71.21 70.59 30.20
C LEU A 116 69.80 70.99 29.74
N LYS A 117 69.64 72.21 29.21
CA LYS A 117 68.37 72.71 28.69
C LYS A 117 67.82 71.85 27.55
N GLU A 118 68.68 71.40 26.63
CA GLU A 118 68.25 70.51 25.54
C GLU A 118 67.85 69.12 26.06
N LYS A 119 68.55 68.61 27.08
CA LYS A 119 68.17 67.35 27.74
C LYS A 119 66.84 67.47 28.49
N ASP A 120 66.60 68.57 29.19
CA ASP A 120 65.32 68.83 29.88
C ASP A 120 64.17 68.96 28.88
N ARG A 121 64.40 69.64 27.75
CA ARG A 121 63.43 69.72 26.65
C ARG A 121 63.11 68.33 26.07
N LEU A 122 64.12 67.49 25.85
CA LEU A 122 63.94 66.11 25.38
C LEU A 122 63.21 65.23 26.40
N LEU A 123 63.44 65.44 27.70
CA LEU A 123 62.70 64.77 28.77
C LEU A 123 61.23 65.17 28.73
N GLN A 124 60.92 66.47 28.68
CA GLN A 124 59.53 66.95 28.57
C GLN A 124 58.82 66.39 27.33
N GLN A 125 59.48 66.34 26.17
CA GLN A 125 58.90 65.72 24.97
C GLN A 125 58.65 64.22 25.12
N LYS A 126 59.52 63.51 25.83
CA LYS A 126 59.32 62.10 26.14
C LYS A 126 58.17 61.89 27.12
N ASP A 127 58.03 62.76 28.12
CA ASP A 127 56.94 62.69 29.10
C ASP A 127 55.58 62.88 28.41
N VAL A 128 55.46 63.89 27.53
CA VAL A 128 54.24 64.09 26.71
C VAL A 128 53.93 62.86 25.86
N LYS A 129 54.96 62.24 25.27
CA LYS A 129 54.79 61.03 24.45
C LYS A 129 54.43 59.80 25.28
N ILE A 130 54.90 59.72 26.52
CA ILE A 130 54.52 58.67 27.48
C ILE A 130 53.05 58.83 27.88
N GLU A 131 52.61 60.06 28.19
CA GLU A 131 51.20 60.34 28.49
C GLU A 131 50.28 60.01 27.30
N GLU A 132 50.67 60.36 26.08
CA GLU A 132 49.93 60.01 24.86
C GLU A 132 49.85 58.48 24.67
N LEU A 133 50.95 57.76 24.89
CA LEU A 133 50.98 56.31 24.81
C LEU A 133 50.13 55.66 25.90
N MET A 134 50.15 56.19 27.13
CA MET A 134 49.30 55.73 28.22
C MET A 134 47.81 55.90 27.88
N ALA A 135 47.43 57.05 27.32
CA ALA A 135 46.05 57.29 26.87
C ALA A 135 45.65 56.33 25.74
N LYS A 136 46.56 56.03 24.79
CA LYS A 136 46.33 55.04 23.73
C LYS A 136 46.18 53.62 24.29
N VAL A 137 47.00 53.23 25.25
CA VAL A 137 46.90 51.92 25.93
C VAL A 137 45.57 51.80 26.66
N ALA A 138 45.16 52.83 27.41
CA ALA A 138 43.86 52.84 28.09
C ALA A 138 42.67 52.71 27.11
N ASN A 139 42.73 53.39 25.97
CA ASN A 139 41.72 53.24 24.92
C ASN A 139 41.72 51.83 24.30
N LEU A 140 42.89 51.24 24.05
CA LEU A 140 43.01 49.88 23.53
C LEU A 140 42.49 48.84 24.53
N GLU A 141 42.72 49.04 25.82
CA GLU A 141 42.17 48.19 26.87
C GLU A 141 40.64 48.27 26.91
N GLY A 142 40.06 49.47 26.76
CA GLY A 142 38.62 49.65 26.60
C GLY A 142 38.06 48.94 25.38
N VAL A 143 38.73 49.05 24.21
CA VAL A 143 38.35 48.33 22.99
C VAL A 143 38.47 46.81 23.17
N SER A 144 39.49 46.33 23.89
CA SER A 144 39.66 44.90 24.18
C SER A 144 38.52 44.35 25.03
N GLN A 145 38.13 45.07 26.09
CA GLN A 145 37.02 44.68 26.95
C GLN A 145 35.68 44.65 26.19
N GLU A 146 35.45 45.63 25.32
CA GLU A 146 34.26 45.64 24.46
C GLU A 146 34.27 44.50 23.45
N ASN A 147 35.43 44.14 22.88
CA ASN A 147 35.54 42.97 22.00
C ASN A 147 35.17 41.66 22.73
N ASP A 148 35.66 41.50 23.96
CA ASP A 148 35.34 40.33 24.79
C ASP A 148 33.85 40.26 25.13
N ARG A 149 33.21 41.42 25.36
CA ARG A 149 31.77 41.52 25.54
C ARG A 149 31.01 41.10 24.28
N LEU A 150 31.37 41.63 23.11
CA LEU A 150 30.72 41.29 21.84
C LEU A 150 30.87 39.81 21.48
N ARG A 151 32.00 39.19 21.84
CA ARG A 151 32.20 37.74 21.65
C ARG A 151 31.22 36.91 22.48
N LYS A 152 30.92 37.33 23.72
CA LYS A 152 29.92 36.68 24.57
C LYS A 152 28.52 36.87 24.01
N GLU A 153 28.16 38.08 23.61
CA GLU A 153 26.86 38.36 22.99
C GLU A 153 26.67 37.52 21.71
N LEU A 154 27.71 37.40 20.87
CA LEU A 154 27.67 36.56 19.67
C LEU A 154 27.46 35.07 19.99
N GLN A 155 28.07 34.57 21.06
CA GLN A 155 27.85 33.21 21.53
C GLN A 155 26.40 33.00 22.00
N GLU A 156 25.86 33.94 22.77
CA GLU A 156 24.46 33.91 23.23
C GLU A 156 23.49 33.93 22.04
N PHE A 157 23.76 34.74 21.01
CA PHE A 157 22.97 34.73 19.77
C PHE A 157 22.99 33.37 19.08
N GLY A 158 24.16 32.71 19.00
CA GLY A 158 24.27 31.37 18.43
C GLY A 158 23.46 30.33 19.22
N GLU A 159 23.47 30.41 20.55
CA GLU A 159 22.66 29.53 21.41
C GLU A 159 21.16 29.76 21.25
N ILE A 160 20.73 31.01 21.09
CA ILE A 160 19.33 31.38 20.84
C ILE A 160 18.88 30.84 19.47
N GLU A 161 19.71 31.00 18.43
CA GLU A 161 19.40 30.49 17.08
C GLU A 161 19.26 28.97 17.08
N ALA A 162 20.17 28.25 17.76
CA ALA A 162 20.09 26.80 17.89
C ALA A 162 18.78 26.35 18.58
N LYS A 163 18.40 27.01 19.69
CA LYS A 163 17.14 26.72 20.38
C LYS A 163 15.92 27.02 19.53
N MET A 164 15.97 28.09 18.71
CA MET A 164 14.88 28.44 17.81
C MET A 164 14.70 27.37 16.72
N GLN A 165 15.79 26.85 16.15
CA GLN A 165 15.74 25.75 15.19
C GLN A 165 15.22 24.46 15.82
N GLU A 166 15.63 24.15 17.05
CA GLU A 166 15.13 23.00 17.80
C GLU A 166 13.61 23.08 18.05
N LEU A 167 13.11 24.24 18.48
CA LEU A 167 11.68 24.47 18.67
C LEU A 167 10.89 24.33 17.36
N ALA A 168 11.40 24.89 16.26
CA ALA A 168 10.77 24.74 14.95
C ALA A 168 10.67 23.27 14.50
N LEU A 169 11.71 22.46 14.78
CA LEU A 169 11.67 21.02 14.52
C LEU A 169 10.67 20.30 15.41
N GLN A 170 10.55 20.68 16.68
CA GLN A 170 9.55 20.11 17.59
C GLN A 170 8.12 20.42 17.14
N GLU A 171 7.86 21.66 16.71
CA GLU A 171 6.55 22.06 16.16
C GLU A 171 6.22 21.28 14.89
N PHE A 172 7.18 21.15 13.97
CA PHE A 172 7.00 20.38 12.75
C PHE A 172 6.71 18.90 13.03
N ASN A 173 7.44 18.28 13.96
CA ASN A 173 7.19 16.91 14.38
C ASN A 173 5.79 16.74 15.01
N LEU A 174 5.34 17.71 15.80
CA LEU A 174 4.00 17.71 16.37
C LEU A 174 2.92 17.79 15.27
N GLU A 175 3.14 18.60 14.25
CA GLU A 175 2.24 18.69 13.09
C GLU A 175 2.17 17.38 12.31
N ILE A 176 3.32 16.73 12.09
CA ILE A 176 3.37 15.39 11.48
C ILE A 176 2.57 14.39 12.31
N SER A 177 2.79 14.31 13.63
CA SER A 177 2.06 13.36 14.48
C SER A 177 0.56 13.59 14.45
N LYS A 178 0.09 14.84 14.44
CA LYS A 178 -1.34 15.16 14.31
C LYS A 178 -1.91 14.73 12.95
N LEU A 179 -1.14 14.90 11.88
CA LEU A 179 -1.55 14.45 10.54
C LEU A 179 -1.62 12.92 10.48
N GLU A 180 -0.64 12.22 11.04
CA GLU A 180 -0.63 10.76 11.12
C GLU A 180 -1.81 10.22 11.94
N GLU A 181 -2.14 10.86 13.06
CA GLU A 181 -3.33 10.52 13.86
C GLU A 181 -4.62 10.70 13.04
N ALA A 182 -4.79 11.84 12.38
CA ALA A 182 -5.97 12.12 11.55
C ALA A 182 -6.09 11.15 10.35
N GLU A 183 -4.96 10.80 9.71
CA GLU A 183 -4.94 9.81 8.64
C GLU A 183 -5.32 8.42 9.15
N ASN A 184 -4.81 8.02 10.32
CA ASN A 184 -5.15 6.74 10.94
C ASN A 184 -6.64 6.65 11.31
N GLU A 185 -7.23 7.72 11.84
CA GLU A 185 -8.68 7.77 12.12
C GLU A 185 -9.50 7.65 10.83
N ASN A 186 -9.13 8.39 9.78
CA ASN A 186 -9.80 8.30 8.48
C ASN A 186 -9.70 6.89 7.87
N LEU A 187 -8.53 6.25 7.92
CA LEU A 187 -8.35 4.88 7.44
C LEU A 187 -9.19 3.88 8.23
N LYS A 188 -9.30 4.07 9.54
CA LYS A 188 -10.15 3.25 10.41
C LYS A 188 -11.62 3.37 10.02
N ASP A 189 -12.12 4.59 9.78
CA ASP A 189 -13.50 4.83 9.36
C ASP A 189 -13.79 4.19 7.99
N GLN A 190 -12.87 4.32 7.03
CA GLN A 190 -12.99 3.68 5.71
C GLN A 190 -13.03 2.15 5.81
N LEU A 191 -12.21 1.56 6.69
CA LEU A 191 -12.23 0.12 6.94
C LEU A 191 -13.56 -0.33 7.53
N GLU A 192 -14.12 0.43 8.47
CA GLU A 192 -15.42 0.12 9.06
C GLU A 192 -16.56 0.20 8.03
N GLU A 193 -16.57 1.22 7.18
CA GLU A 193 -17.56 1.38 6.11
C GLU A 193 -17.44 0.24 5.06
N ARG A 194 -16.21 -0.12 4.70
CA ARG A 194 -15.97 -1.25 3.79
C ARG A 194 -16.44 -2.56 4.38
N GLU A 195 -16.22 -2.78 5.67
CA GLU A 195 -16.68 -3.98 6.38
C GLU A 195 -18.21 -4.06 6.45
N LYS A 196 -18.90 -2.93 6.70
CA LYS A 196 -20.36 -2.85 6.62
C LYS A 196 -20.87 -3.21 5.22
N SER A 197 -20.25 -2.65 4.19
CA SER A 197 -20.60 -2.92 2.79
C SER A 197 -20.39 -4.39 2.41
N ARG A 198 -19.27 -4.98 2.87
CA ARG A 198 -18.96 -6.40 2.67
C ARG A 198 -20.02 -7.30 3.30
N LYS A 199 -20.38 -7.06 4.56
CA LYS A 199 -21.43 -7.83 5.26
C LYS A 199 -22.78 -7.72 4.57
N ALA A 200 -23.18 -6.51 4.15
CA ALA A 200 -24.42 -6.31 3.41
C ALA A 200 -24.44 -7.08 2.07
N ALA A 201 -23.31 -7.11 1.36
CA ALA A 201 -23.19 -7.90 0.14
C ALA A 201 -23.26 -9.41 0.42
N GLU A 202 -22.59 -9.90 1.46
CA GLU A 202 -22.65 -11.31 1.89
C GLU A 202 -24.09 -11.73 2.25
N GLU A 203 -24.84 -10.88 2.96
CA GLU A 203 -26.25 -11.13 3.29
C GLU A 203 -27.14 -11.21 2.05
N MET A 204 -26.96 -10.31 1.08
CA MET A 204 -27.71 -10.34 -0.18
C MET A 204 -27.42 -11.60 -0.98
N VAL A 205 -26.15 -12.01 -1.07
CA VAL A 205 -25.75 -13.24 -1.77
C VAL A 205 -26.40 -14.46 -1.11
N ASN A 206 -26.31 -14.57 0.22
CA ASN A 206 -26.92 -15.67 0.95
C ASN A 206 -28.45 -15.72 0.74
N MET A 207 -29.12 -14.57 0.77
CA MET A 207 -30.55 -14.49 0.46
C MET A 207 -30.85 -14.99 -0.97
N TRP A 208 -30.05 -14.59 -1.95
CA TRP A 208 -30.23 -15.00 -3.34
C TRP A 208 -29.96 -16.49 -3.54
N GLU A 209 -28.95 -17.06 -2.88
CA GLU A 209 -28.69 -18.50 -2.92
C GLU A 209 -29.88 -19.28 -2.36
N VAL A 210 -30.44 -18.86 -1.23
CA VAL A 210 -31.62 -19.49 -0.63
C VAL A 210 -32.83 -19.41 -1.58
N CYS A 211 -33.07 -18.26 -2.21
CA CYS A 211 -34.13 -18.10 -3.20
C CYS A 211 -33.91 -19.01 -4.41
N TYR A 212 -32.69 -19.03 -4.96
CA TYR A 212 -32.32 -19.85 -6.11
C TYR A 212 -32.55 -21.34 -5.86
N TYR A 213 -32.06 -21.87 -4.74
CA TYR A 213 -32.26 -23.28 -4.41
C TYR A 213 -33.73 -23.60 -4.12
N ARG A 214 -34.48 -22.67 -3.50
CA ARG A 214 -35.92 -22.84 -3.30
C ARG A 214 -36.66 -22.94 -4.64
N ASP A 215 -36.35 -22.08 -5.58
CA ASP A 215 -37.00 -22.05 -6.89
C ASP A 215 -36.68 -23.32 -7.69
N ILE A 216 -35.42 -23.78 -7.68
CA ILE A 216 -35.04 -25.06 -8.27
C ILE A 216 -35.83 -26.21 -7.64
N ASN A 217 -35.90 -26.28 -6.31
CA ASN A 217 -36.63 -27.34 -5.63
C ASN A 217 -38.12 -27.32 -5.96
N ASN A 218 -38.71 -26.14 -6.12
CA ASN A 218 -40.11 -26.00 -6.54
C ASN A 218 -40.32 -26.52 -7.96
N VAL A 219 -39.43 -26.20 -8.89
CA VAL A 219 -39.49 -26.70 -10.27
C VAL A 219 -39.33 -28.22 -10.31
N LEU A 220 -38.36 -28.77 -9.58
CA LEU A 220 -38.14 -30.20 -9.49
C LEU A 220 -39.36 -30.93 -8.92
N ARG A 221 -39.95 -30.41 -7.83
CA ARG A 221 -41.16 -31.00 -7.24
C ARG A 221 -42.34 -30.97 -8.21
N GLN A 222 -42.59 -29.84 -8.88
CA GLN A 222 -43.65 -29.76 -9.89
C GLN A 222 -43.43 -30.74 -11.06
N SER A 223 -42.18 -30.99 -11.42
CA SER A 223 -41.86 -31.97 -12.47
C SER A 223 -42.13 -33.40 -12.00
N GLU A 224 -41.81 -33.74 -10.75
CA GLU A 224 -42.10 -35.05 -10.18
C GLU A 224 -43.62 -35.26 -10.04
N ASP A 225 -44.36 -34.26 -9.53
CA ASP A 225 -45.82 -34.33 -9.41
C ASP A 225 -46.49 -34.59 -10.77
N LYS A 226 -46.00 -33.95 -11.84
CA LYS A 226 -46.49 -34.18 -13.21
C LYS A 226 -46.18 -35.59 -13.71
N LEU A 227 -44.97 -36.09 -13.44
CA LEU A 227 -44.58 -37.45 -13.81
C LEU A 227 -45.40 -38.49 -13.06
N GLU A 228 -45.69 -38.26 -11.79
CA GLU A 228 -46.52 -39.15 -10.97
C GLU A 228 -47.99 -39.13 -11.44
N ALA A 229 -48.54 -37.95 -11.72
CA ALA A 229 -49.87 -37.82 -12.31
C ALA A 229 -49.96 -38.54 -13.67
N GLN A 230 -48.93 -38.43 -14.51
CA GLN A 230 -48.85 -39.15 -15.78
C GLN A 230 -48.78 -40.67 -15.57
N ARG A 231 -47.92 -41.15 -14.66
CA ARG A 231 -47.84 -42.58 -14.32
C ARG A 231 -49.18 -43.13 -13.83
N ALA A 232 -49.88 -42.39 -12.96
CA ALA A 232 -51.21 -42.77 -12.48
C ALA A 232 -52.24 -42.81 -13.63
N SER A 233 -52.22 -41.79 -14.50
CA SER A 233 -53.07 -41.75 -15.70
C SER A 233 -52.83 -42.97 -16.60
N ASP A 234 -51.56 -43.24 -16.94
CA ASP A 234 -51.19 -44.37 -17.79
C ASP A 234 -51.59 -45.70 -17.16
N GLN A 235 -51.39 -45.85 -15.84
CA GLN A 235 -51.81 -47.04 -15.11
C GLN A 235 -53.33 -47.25 -15.21
N THR A 236 -54.13 -46.20 -15.01
CA THR A 236 -55.60 -46.30 -15.14
C THR A 236 -56.03 -46.61 -16.57
N PHE A 237 -55.37 -46.02 -17.56
CA PHE A 237 -55.63 -46.31 -18.98
C PHE A 237 -55.35 -47.77 -19.31
N TRP A 238 -54.16 -48.28 -18.98
CA TRP A 238 -53.78 -49.67 -19.27
C TRP A 238 -54.63 -50.68 -18.50
N MET A 239 -54.97 -50.40 -17.24
CA MET A 239 -55.89 -51.24 -16.48
C MET A 239 -57.28 -51.28 -17.14
N GLY A 240 -57.76 -50.14 -17.65
CA GLY A 240 -58.99 -50.06 -18.42
C GLY A 240 -58.95 -50.92 -19.70
N GLN A 241 -57.85 -50.82 -20.46
CA GLN A 241 -57.64 -51.64 -21.67
C GLN A 241 -57.60 -53.14 -21.35
N LEU A 242 -56.87 -53.53 -20.30
CA LEU A 242 -56.80 -54.92 -19.84
C LEU A 242 -58.18 -55.46 -19.43
N ASN A 243 -58.95 -54.68 -18.67
CA ASN A 243 -60.31 -55.06 -18.28
C ASN A 243 -61.25 -55.16 -19.50
N TYR A 244 -61.14 -54.25 -20.46
CA TYR A 244 -61.90 -54.33 -21.71
C TYR A 244 -61.59 -55.62 -22.48
N MET A 245 -60.31 -55.94 -22.68
CA MET A 245 -59.90 -57.18 -23.35
C MET A 245 -60.36 -58.42 -22.60
N LYS A 246 -60.26 -58.42 -21.27
CA LYS A 246 -60.76 -59.52 -20.42
C LYS A 246 -62.27 -59.72 -20.60
N ASN A 247 -63.06 -58.66 -20.54
CA ASN A 247 -64.51 -58.74 -20.71
C ASN A 247 -64.90 -59.21 -22.12
N GLN A 248 -64.17 -58.79 -23.16
CA GLN A 248 -64.37 -59.29 -24.52
C GLN A 248 -64.09 -60.79 -24.61
N TYR A 249 -62.97 -61.24 -24.03
CA TYR A 249 -62.63 -62.66 -23.98
C TYR A 249 -63.70 -63.47 -23.22
N ASP A 250 -64.14 -63.01 -22.06
CA ASP A 250 -65.16 -63.68 -21.26
C ASP A 250 -66.50 -63.79 -22.03
N ALA A 251 -66.90 -62.73 -22.74
CA ALA A 251 -68.10 -62.73 -23.57
C ALA A 251 -67.98 -63.66 -24.80
N GLU A 252 -66.80 -63.74 -25.43
CA GLU A 252 -66.55 -64.70 -26.50
C GLU A 252 -66.58 -66.15 -26.00
N MET A 253 -66.00 -66.40 -24.83
CA MET A 253 -66.03 -67.70 -24.17
C MET A 253 -67.46 -68.12 -23.82
N GLU A 254 -68.29 -67.21 -23.32
CA GLU A 254 -69.72 -67.48 -23.05
C GLU A 254 -70.47 -67.79 -24.35
N LYS A 255 -70.25 -67.02 -25.42
CA LYS A 255 -70.83 -67.31 -26.75
C LYS A 255 -70.43 -68.70 -27.25
N LEU A 256 -69.16 -69.09 -27.11
CA LEU A 256 -68.68 -70.41 -27.51
C LEU A 256 -69.31 -71.52 -26.67
N GLN A 257 -69.45 -71.32 -25.35
CA GLN A 257 -70.15 -72.27 -24.49
C GLN A 257 -71.62 -72.43 -24.86
N ASN A 258 -72.31 -71.34 -25.18
CA ASN A 258 -73.71 -71.39 -25.62
C ASN A 258 -73.85 -72.13 -26.96
N LYS A 259 -72.98 -71.84 -27.94
CA LYS A 259 -72.93 -72.59 -29.21
C LYS A 259 -72.66 -74.08 -28.99
N LEU A 260 -71.77 -74.44 -28.07
CA LEU A 260 -71.48 -75.83 -27.75
C LEU A 260 -72.69 -76.54 -27.14
N LYS A 261 -73.43 -75.87 -26.25
CA LYS A 261 -74.68 -76.40 -25.68
C LYS A 261 -75.75 -76.60 -26.75
N GLU A 262 -75.94 -75.63 -27.64
CA GLU A 262 -76.86 -75.75 -28.77
C GLU A 262 -76.50 -76.92 -29.69
N ALA A 263 -75.22 -77.07 -30.04
CA ALA A 263 -74.76 -78.18 -30.86
C ALA A 263 -75.00 -79.55 -30.19
N LYS A 264 -74.79 -79.65 -28.87
CA LYS A 264 -75.14 -80.86 -28.11
C LYS A 264 -76.64 -81.15 -28.13
N ASN A 265 -77.47 -80.15 -27.90
CA ASN A 265 -78.92 -80.29 -27.96
C ASN A 265 -79.39 -80.71 -29.37
N GLN A 266 -78.80 -80.17 -30.43
CA GLN A 266 -79.08 -80.58 -31.80
C GLN A 266 -78.66 -82.03 -32.08
N ALA A 267 -77.50 -82.46 -31.57
CA ALA A 267 -77.04 -83.84 -31.67
C ALA A 267 -77.96 -84.82 -30.92
N GLU A 268 -78.42 -84.45 -29.73
CA GLU A 268 -79.40 -85.22 -28.96
C GLU A 268 -80.75 -85.30 -29.68
N LEU A 269 -81.23 -84.18 -30.24
CA LEU A 269 -82.45 -84.13 -31.04
C LEU A 269 -82.34 -85.03 -32.28
N ALA A 270 -81.20 -84.98 -32.99
CA ALA A 270 -80.93 -85.84 -34.14
C ALA A 270 -80.92 -87.33 -33.76
N SER A 271 -80.29 -87.68 -32.63
CA SER A 271 -80.30 -89.06 -32.11
C SER A 271 -81.71 -89.53 -31.72
N HIS A 272 -82.51 -88.66 -31.09
CA HIS A 272 -83.90 -88.94 -30.76
C HIS A 272 -84.74 -89.21 -32.02
N TRP A 273 -84.60 -88.39 -33.05
CA TRP A 273 -85.28 -88.58 -34.34
C TRP A 273 -84.82 -89.84 -35.05
N GLU A 274 -83.52 -90.18 -35.02
CA GLU A 274 -83.01 -91.42 -35.59
C GLU A 274 -83.62 -92.66 -34.89
N LYS A 275 -83.74 -92.62 -33.56
CA LYS A 275 -84.40 -93.68 -32.79
C LYS A 275 -85.88 -93.79 -33.15
N LYS A 276 -86.60 -92.66 -33.19
CA LYS A 276 -88.01 -92.64 -33.60
C LYS A 276 -88.23 -93.15 -35.02
N TYR A 277 -87.35 -92.80 -35.94
CA TYR A 277 -87.38 -93.31 -37.31
C TYR A 277 -87.15 -94.83 -37.35
N LYS A 278 -86.22 -95.37 -36.57
CA LYS A 278 -86.00 -96.82 -36.45
C LYS A 278 -87.23 -97.54 -35.86
N GLU A 279 -87.87 -96.98 -34.84
CA GLU A 279 -89.12 -97.49 -34.27
C GLU A 279 -90.25 -97.50 -35.30
N LEU A 280 -90.47 -96.38 -36.00
CA LEU A 280 -91.51 -96.25 -37.02
C LEU A 280 -91.27 -97.19 -38.20
N LYS A 281 -90.02 -97.31 -38.67
CA LYS A 281 -89.62 -98.26 -39.69
C LYS A 281 -89.91 -99.69 -39.24
N GLY A 282 -89.56 -100.05 -38.00
CA GLY A 282 -89.88 -101.36 -37.42
C GLY A 282 -91.39 -101.63 -37.39
N ALA A 283 -92.19 -100.68 -36.90
CA ALA A 283 -93.64 -100.80 -36.85
C ALA A 283 -94.26 -100.92 -38.26
N TRP A 284 -93.76 -100.16 -39.23
CA TRP A 284 -94.18 -100.24 -40.62
C TRP A 284 -93.84 -101.60 -41.25
N TYR A 285 -92.63 -102.12 -40.99
CA TYR A 285 -92.24 -103.47 -41.42
C TYR A 285 -93.15 -104.55 -40.81
N VAL A 286 -93.45 -104.48 -39.51
CA VAL A 286 -94.35 -105.44 -38.85
C VAL A 286 -95.76 -105.34 -39.44
N GLY A 287 -96.29 -104.13 -39.60
CA GLY A 287 -97.60 -103.90 -40.22
C GLY A 287 -97.66 -104.42 -41.64
N PHE A 288 -96.63 -104.15 -42.45
CA PHE A 288 -96.51 -104.66 -43.81
C PHE A 288 -96.43 -106.19 -43.86
N MET A 289 -95.67 -106.82 -42.97
CA MET A 289 -95.58 -108.27 -42.88
C MET A 289 -96.92 -108.89 -42.46
N VAL A 290 -97.63 -108.33 -41.48
CA VAL A 290 -98.98 -108.79 -41.10
C VAL A 290 -99.96 -108.68 -42.27
N LEU A 291 -99.90 -107.59 -43.04
CA LEU A 291 -100.74 -107.39 -44.21
C LEU A 291 -100.42 -108.42 -45.32
N LEU A 292 -99.13 -108.71 -45.54
CA LEU A 292 -98.67 -109.80 -46.39
C LEU A 292 -99.17 -111.16 -45.92
N THR A 293 -99.12 -111.44 -44.61
CA THR A 293 -99.61 -112.70 -44.03
C THR A 293 -101.12 -112.84 -44.19
N ILE A 294 -101.90 -111.77 -43.96
CA ILE A 294 -103.34 -111.74 -44.19
C ILE A 294 -103.66 -111.97 -45.68
N LEU A 295 -102.90 -111.33 -46.58
CA LEU A 295 -103.02 -111.53 -48.02
C LEU A 295 -102.70 -112.98 -48.43
N LEU A 296 -101.68 -113.60 -47.83
CA LEU A 296 -101.32 -115.00 -48.05
C LEU A 296 -102.38 -115.97 -47.51
N GLU A 297 -102.94 -115.72 -46.32
CA GLU A 297 -104.05 -116.51 -45.75
C GLU A 297 -105.34 -116.38 -46.57
N LEU A 298 -105.66 -115.18 -47.07
CA LEU A 298 -106.78 -114.97 -48.00
C LEU A 298 -106.57 -115.73 -49.32
N ASN A 299 -105.35 -115.74 -49.85
CA ASN A 299 -105.01 -116.46 -51.08
C ASN A 299 -105.06 -117.99 -50.89
N LEU A 300 -104.72 -118.49 -49.69
CA LEU A 300 -104.88 -119.90 -49.33
C LEU A 300 -106.35 -120.31 -49.13
N LYS A 301 -107.20 -119.45 -48.56
CA LYS A 301 -108.65 -119.68 -48.45
C LYS A 301 -109.40 -119.61 -49.78
N LEU A 302 -108.85 -118.95 -50.79
CA LEU A 302 -109.41 -118.86 -52.15
C LEU A 302 -108.99 -120.02 -53.07
N LYS A 303 -108.14 -120.93 -52.61
CA LYS A 303 -107.63 -122.10 -53.37
C LYS A 303 -107.99 -123.47 -52.75
N GLY A 304 -108.81 -123.49 -51.71
CA GLY A 304 -109.55 -124.69 -51.29
C GLY A 304 -110.95 -124.66 -51.89
#